data_AF-A0A6P7GXJ0-F1
#
_entry.id   AF-A0A6P7GXJ0-F1
#
_cell.length_a   1.000
_cell.length_b   1.000
_cell.length_c   1.000
_cell.angle_alpha   90.00
_cell.angle_beta   90.00
_cell.angle_gamma   90.00
#
_symmetry.space_group_name_H-M   'P 1'
#
loop_
_entity.id
_entity.type
_entity.pdbx_description
1 polymer ?
#
loop_
_entity_poly.entity_id
_entity_poly.type
_entity_poly.pdbx_seq_one_letter_code
_entity_poly.pdbx_strand_id
1 'polypeptide(L)'
;VGFNSHELELTDGWYGVRTAIDEHLNYQIFAGKIKIGTKLITCGAELMNCDGCHPLDVTDLTFLKICFNCTRRTKWDVKLGYQRFPGPFSVPIHSVRPGGGPIGRIDVFVVRSYPFRYLDKSEVKCGKSEERRAQAWENERYKKLELIEENIRNEFRSISNPEKLNNNCDISGITCPRTLLEIIENSNDPEMMEVSHLRLR
;
A
#
# COMPACT_ATOMS: atom_id res chain seq x y z
N VAL A 1 -10.89 30.45 13.38
CA VAL A 1 -10.47 31.70 12.69
C VAL A 1 -10.17 31.30 11.26
N GLY A 2 -10.95 31.77 10.29
CA GLY A 2 -10.77 31.39 8.89
C GLY A 2 -9.36 31.77 8.44
N PHE A 3 -8.58 30.79 7.99
CA PHE A 3 -7.30 31.05 7.36
C PHE A 3 -7.60 31.71 6.01
N ASN A 4 -7.36 33.01 5.90
CA ASN A 4 -7.15 33.60 4.59
C ASN A 4 -5.99 32.82 3.96
N SER A 5 -6.24 32.11 2.87
CA SER A 5 -5.18 31.46 2.12
C SER A 5 -4.36 32.55 1.44
N HIS A 6 -3.25 32.95 2.07
CA HIS A 6 -2.31 33.83 1.40
C HIS A 6 -1.63 33.06 0.28
N GLU A 7 -1.64 33.63 -0.91
CA GLU A 7 -0.84 33.14 -2.02
C GLU A 7 0.47 33.92 -2.04
N LEU A 8 1.59 33.21 -2.14
CA LEU A 8 2.91 33.82 -2.25
C LEU A 8 3.43 33.66 -3.68
N GLU A 9 3.93 34.75 -4.24
CA GLU A 9 4.75 34.71 -5.45
C GLU A 9 6.23 34.78 -5.04
N LEU A 10 7.02 33.78 -5.45
CA LEU A 10 8.46 33.75 -5.23
C LEU A 10 9.19 34.04 -6.53
N THR A 11 10.31 34.75 -6.45
CA THR A 11 11.17 35.04 -7.59
C THR A 11 12.61 34.64 -7.32
N ASP A 12 13.27 34.13 -8.37
CA ASP A 12 14.71 33.90 -8.41
C ASP A 12 15.50 35.12 -8.93
N GLY A 13 14.80 36.24 -9.19
CA GLY A 13 15.34 37.48 -9.73
C GLY A 13 15.15 37.62 -11.25
N TRP A 14 14.71 36.56 -11.93
CA TRP A 14 14.44 36.55 -13.37
C TRP A 14 12.96 36.32 -13.63
N TYR A 15 12.35 35.35 -12.96
CA TYR A 15 10.95 35.00 -13.12
C TYR A 15 10.24 34.89 -11.76
N GLY A 16 8.92 35.09 -11.77
CA GLY A 16 8.04 34.88 -10.64
C GLY A 16 7.27 33.56 -10.79
N VAL A 17 7.03 32.86 -9.69
CA VAL A 17 6.21 31.65 -9.64
C VAL A 17 5.27 31.70 -8.45
N ARG A 18 4.00 31.38 -8.68
CA ARG A 18 3.00 31.23 -7.63
C ARG A 18 3.31 29.99 -6.79
N THR A 19 3.07 30.07 -5.49
CA THR A 19 3.42 28.99 -4.57
C THR A 19 2.23 28.49 -3.76
N ALA A 20 2.19 27.17 -3.60
CA ALA A 20 1.28 26.51 -2.67
C ALA A 20 1.98 26.38 -1.32
N ILE A 21 1.41 27.00 -0.29
CA ILE A 21 1.98 27.04 1.06
C ILE A 21 1.16 26.20 2.05
N ASP A 22 1.81 25.74 3.11
CA ASP A 22 1.14 25.06 4.22
C ASP A 22 0.60 26.05 5.27
N GLU A 23 -0.17 25.51 6.22
CA GLU A 23 -0.79 26.28 7.31
C GLU A 23 0.24 27.03 8.16
N HIS A 24 1.41 26.40 8.40
CA HIS A 24 2.47 26.99 9.22
C HIS A 24 3.16 28.16 8.52
N LEU A 25 3.41 28.07 7.21
CA LEU A 25 3.91 29.21 6.43
C LEU A 25 2.88 30.34 6.38
N ASN A 26 1.60 30.00 6.20
CA ASN A 26 0.51 30.98 6.22
C ASN A 26 0.48 31.75 7.56
N TYR A 27 0.66 31.03 8.68
CA TYR A 27 0.80 31.65 10.00
C TYR A 27 2.03 32.57 10.11
N GLN A 28 3.18 32.23 9.50
CA GLN A 28 4.34 33.13 9.53
C GLN A 28 4.14 34.43 8.72
N ILE A 29 3.33 34.38 7.67
CA ILE A 29 2.92 35.57 6.91
C ILE A 29 2.01 36.43 7.79
N PHE A 30 0.99 35.83 8.39
CA PHE A 30 0.07 36.51 9.31
C PHE A 30 0.82 37.15 10.50
N ALA A 31 1.80 36.44 11.07
CA ALA A 31 2.67 36.94 12.12
C ALA A 31 3.67 38.01 11.66
N GLY A 32 3.67 38.38 10.38
CA GLY A 32 4.55 39.39 9.80
C GLY A 32 6.02 38.98 9.74
N LYS A 33 6.34 37.68 9.88
CA LYS A 33 7.73 37.20 9.78
C LYS A 33 8.18 37.03 8.35
N ILE A 34 7.28 36.64 7.46
CA ILE A 34 7.48 36.63 6.01
C ILE A 34 6.76 37.85 5.46
N LYS A 35 7.52 38.75 4.85
CA LYS A 35 7.01 39.97 4.20
C LYS A 35 7.53 40.02 2.76
N ILE A 36 6.89 40.83 1.92
CA ILE A 36 7.37 41.11 0.57
C ILE A 36 8.84 41.58 0.64
N GLY A 37 9.70 41.01 -0.21
CA GLY A 37 11.14 41.25 -0.22
C GLY A 37 11.96 40.37 0.73
N THR A 38 11.32 39.50 1.54
CA THR A 38 12.06 38.55 2.38
C THR A 38 12.64 37.43 1.55
N LYS A 39 13.96 37.22 1.62
CA LYS A 39 14.62 36.10 0.97
C LYS A 39 14.42 34.81 1.76
N LEU A 40 13.96 33.76 1.07
CA LEU A 40 13.73 32.42 1.63
C LEU A 40 14.69 31.41 1.00
N ILE A 41 15.06 30.39 1.77
CA ILE A 41 15.70 29.17 1.29
C ILE A 41 14.73 28.02 1.49
N THR A 42 14.57 27.21 0.45
CA THR A 42 13.67 26.05 0.44
C THR A 42 14.43 24.81 -0.04
N CYS A 43 14.03 23.64 0.46
CA CYS A 43 14.52 22.34 -0.01
C CYS A 43 13.34 21.42 -0.32
N GLY A 44 13.47 20.58 -1.36
CA GLY A 44 12.41 19.63 -1.73
C GLY A 44 11.10 20.31 -2.13
N ALA A 45 11.17 21.45 -2.81
CA ALA A 45 10.00 22.06 -3.41
C ALA A 45 9.52 21.22 -4.60
N GLU A 46 8.21 21.07 -4.75
CA GLU A 46 7.59 20.23 -5.77
C GLU A 46 6.83 21.11 -6.76
N LEU A 47 7.06 20.91 -8.06
CA LEU A 47 6.25 21.55 -9.10
C LEU A 47 4.93 20.80 -9.23
N MET A 48 3.82 21.52 -9.12
CA MET A 48 2.48 20.97 -9.22
C MET A 48 1.83 21.37 -10.55
N ASN A 49 1.06 20.44 -11.13
CA ASN A 49 0.23 20.65 -12.32
C ASN A 49 1.01 21.02 -13.60
N CYS A 50 2.28 20.65 -13.69
CA CYS A 50 3.09 20.81 -14.90
C CYS A 50 4.30 19.87 -14.88
N ASP A 51 4.65 19.27 -16.02
CA ASP A 51 5.84 18.41 -16.20
C ASP A 51 7.10 19.19 -16.64
N GLY A 52 7.00 20.52 -16.68
CA GLY A 52 8.06 21.43 -17.13
C GLY A 52 7.57 22.27 -18.31
N CYS A 53 7.60 23.60 -18.14
CA CYS A 53 7.21 24.56 -19.17
C CYS A 53 8.20 25.73 -19.22
N HIS A 54 8.15 26.49 -20.32
CA HIS A 54 8.87 27.74 -20.41
C HIS A 54 8.28 28.74 -19.39
N PRO A 55 9.11 29.50 -18.64
CA PRO A 55 8.63 30.35 -17.54
C PRO A 55 7.67 31.47 -17.96
N LEU A 56 7.64 31.84 -19.25
CA LEU A 56 6.67 32.81 -19.78
C LEU A 56 5.34 32.18 -20.22
N ASP A 57 5.31 30.86 -20.40
CA ASP A 57 4.15 30.11 -20.86
C ASP A 57 3.44 29.38 -19.70
N VAL A 58 3.64 29.86 -18.47
CA VAL A 58 3.12 29.25 -17.26
C VAL A 58 1.61 29.46 -17.17
N THR A 59 0.87 28.35 -17.04
CA THR A 59 -0.57 28.38 -16.81
C THR A 59 -0.88 28.87 -15.39
N ASP A 60 -2.00 29.58 -15.19
CA ASP A 60 -2.47 30.02 -13.87
C ASP A 60 -2.67 28.89 -12.84
N LEU A 61 -2.68 27.64 -13.29
CA LEU A 61 -2.86 26.43 -12.49
C LEU A 61 -1.53 25.82 -12.01
N THR A 62 -0.39 26.34 -12.45
CA THR A 62 0.93 25.82 -12.09
C THR A 62 1.43 26.51 -10.82
N PHE A 63 1.77 25.69 -9.82
CA PHE A 63 2.22 26.19 -8.52
C PHE A 63 3.48 25.45 -8.07
N LEU A 64 4.39 26.17 -7.42
CA LEU A 64 5.50 25.57 -6.70
C LEU A 64 5.10 25.33 -5.24
N LYS A 65 4.99 24.08 -4.84
CA LYS A 65 4.63 23.70 -3.47
C LYS A 65 5.86 23.78 -2.58
N ILE A 66 5.73 24.54 -1.49
CA ILE A 66 6.76 24.69 -0.46
C ILE A 66 6.21 24.32 0.91
N CYS A 67 7.07 23.76 1.75
CA CYS A 67 6.69 23.30 3.09
C CYS A 67 7.47 24.05 4.19
N PHE A 68 6.83 24.27 5.33
CA PHE A 68 7.39 24.99 6.46
C PHE A 68 8.67 24.32 6.99
N ASN A 69 8.68 23.00 7.17
CA ASN A 69 9.83 22.29 7.73
C ASN A 69 11.08 22.39 6.84
N CYS A 70 10.90 22.56 5.53
CA CYS A 70 11.97 22.73 4.56
C CYS A 70 12.17 24.18 4.09
N THR A 71 11.52 25.18 4.70
CA THR A 71 11.63 26.59 4.30
C THR A 71 12.12 27.45 5.46
N ARG A 72 13.16 28.27 5.23
CA ARG A 72 13.68 29.20 6.24
C ARG A 72 13.98 30.57 5.64
N ARG A 73 13.98 31.59 6.50
CA ARG A 73 14.45 32.92 6.11
C ARG A 73 15.96 32.93 5.96
N THR A 74 16.44 33.71 5.01
CA THR A 74 17.87 33.90 4.76
C THR A 74 18.31 35.32 5.05
N LYS A 75 19.62 35.56 5.02
CA LYS A 75 20.20 36.90 5.10
C LYS A 75 19.86 37.69 3.83
N TRP A 76 19.83 39.01 3.94
CA TRP A 76 19.43 39.92 2.87
C TRP A 76 20.39 39.90 1.66
N ASP A 77 21.66 39.57 1.88
CA ASP A 77 22.74 39.56 0.89
C ASP A 77 22.88 38.23 0.13
N VAL A 78 22.10 37.20 0.50
CA VAL A 78 22.13 35.88 -0.17
C VAL A 78 21.70 36.01 -1.62
N LYS A 79 22.46 35.40 -2.54
CA LYS A 79 22.12 35.37 -3.97
C LYS A 79 20.84 34.56 -4.20
N LEU A 80 19.94 35.09 -5.03
CA LEU A 80 18.74 34.38 -5.47
C LEU A 80 19.08 33.23 -6.43
N GLY A 81 18.15 32.28 -6.57
CA GLY A 81 18.33 31.06 -7.34
C GLY A 81 19.03 29.94 -6.56
N TYR A 82 19.56 28.97 -7.28
CA TYR A 82 20.19 27.79 -6.70
C TYR A 82 21.40 28.15 -5.83
N GLN A 83 21.47 27.50 -4.67
CA GLN A 83 22.57 27.66 -3.73
C GLN A 83 23.74 26.74 -4.09
N ARG A 84 24.96 27.16 -3.71
CA ARG A 84 26.20 26.43 -4.02
C ARG A 84 26.21 24.99 -3.49
N PHE A 85 25.56 24.75 -2.36
CA PHE A 85 25.41 23.42 -1.78
C PHE A 85 24.02 22.89 -2.11
N PRO A 86 23.88 21.82 -2.91
CA PRO A 86 22.59 21.29 -3.34
C PRO A 86 21.90 20.45 -2.25
N GLY A 87 22.63 20.09 -1.19
CA GLY A 87 22.09 19.26 -0.12
C GLY A 87 21.13 20.04 0.80
N PRO A 88 20.25 19.31 1.51
CA PRO A 88 19.32 19.92 2.46
C PRO A 88 20.05 20.60 3.61
N PHE A 89 19.55 21.76 4.04
CA PHE A 89 20.03 22.41 5.26
C PHE A 89 19.51 21.70 6.51
N SER A 90 20.32 21.69 7.56
CA SER A 90 19.95 21.06 8.84
C SER A 90 18.96 21.92 9.62
N VAL A 91 17.93 21.27 10.16
CA VAL A 91 16.86 21.91 10.91
C VAL A 91 16.87 21.41 12.36
N PRO A 92 16.84 22.30 13.37
CA PRO A 92 16.80 21.84 14.75
C PRO A 92 15.41 21.26 15.08
N ILE A 93 15.39 20.15 15.83
CA ILE A 93 14.17 19.38 16.16
C ILE A 93 13.08 20.27 16.76
N HIS A 94 13.43 21.20 17.66
CA HIS A 94 12.44 22.07 18.31
C HIS A 94 11.69 23.00 17.34
N SER A 95 12.25 23.25 16.15
CA SER A 95 11.63 24.09 15.11
C SER A 95 10.71 23.30 14.18
N VAL A 96 10.79 21.97 14.19
CA VAL A 96 9.94 21.08 13.39
C VAL A 96 8.50 21.23 13.87
N ARG A 97 7.55 21.29 12.92
CA ARG A 97 6.13 21.35 13.21
C ARG A 97 5.39 20.17 12.60
N PRO A 98 4.46 19.54 13.34
CA PRO A 98 3.57 18.53 12.77
C PRO A 98 2.68 19.19 11.71
N GLY A 99 2.52 18.54 10.56
CA GLY A 99 1.80 19.11 9.40
C GLY A 99 2.60 20.12 8.56
N GLY A 100 3.84 20.44 8.94
CA GLY A 100 4.73 21.36 8.18
C GLY A 100 5.47 20.73 7.00
N GLY A 101 4.98 19.59 6.48
CA GLY A 101 5.64 18.81 5.43
C GLY A 101 6.86 18.00 5.87
N PRO A 102 7.55 17.34 4.93
CA PRO A 102 8.72 16.51 5.20
C PRO A 102 9.90 17.36 5.73
N ILE A 103 10.88 16.70 6.33
CA ILE A 103 12.08 17.35 6.88
C ILE A 103 13.27 16.90 6.05
N GLY A 104 13.99 17.85 5.45
CA GLY A 104 15.12 17.55 4.57
C GLY A 104 16.31 16.94 5.30
N ARG A 105 16.78 17.58 6.39
CA ARG A 105 17.90 17.11 7.21
C ARG A 105 17.76 17.55 8.65
N ILE A 106 18.11 16.66 9.57
CA ILE A 106 18.24 16.94 11.00
C ILE A 106 19.55 16.33 11.47
N ASP A 107 20.35 17.09 12.23
CA ASP A 107 21.49 16.53 12.93
C ASP A 107 21.06 16.18 14.37
N VAL A 108 21.23 14.90 14.75
CA VAL A 108 20.77 14.36 16.05
C VAL A 108 21.86 13.55 16.72
N PHE A 109 21.83 13.49 18.04
CA PHE A 109 22.64 12.56 18.83
C PHE A 109 21.74 11.43 19.34
N VAL A 110 22.19 10.18 19.15
CA VAL A 110 21.46 9.01 19.64
C VAL A 110 21.68 8.88 21.15
N VAL A 111 20.68 9.28 21.93
CA VAL A 111 20.75 9.20 23.41
C VAL A 111 20.43 7.78 23.91
N ARG A 112 19.47 7.10 23.28
CA ARG A 112 19.03 5.76 23.66
C ARG A 112 18.66 4.95 22.41
N SER A 113 19.05 3.69 22.40
CA SER A 113 18.58 2.69 21.45
C SER A 113 17.61 1.75 22.17
N TYR A 114 16.40 1.58 21.62
CA TYR A 114 15.37 0.70 22.18
C TYR A 114 15.30 -0.61 21.39
N PRO A 115 14.90 -1.72 22.03
CA PRO A 115 14.72 -2.99 21.33
C PRO A 115 13.58 -2.88 20.30
N PHE A 116 13.66 -3.73 19.26
CA PHE A 116 12.68 -3.77 18.18
C PHE A 116 11.27 -4.05 18.69
N ARG A 117 10.26 -3.44 18.05
CA ARG A 117 8.84 -3.63 18.35
C ARG A 117 8.07 -3.84 17.06
N TYR A 118 7.00 -4.61 17.14
CA TYR A 118 6.14 -4.92 16.02
C TYR A 118 4.80 -4.20 16.21
N LEU A 119 4.36 -3.52 15.15
CA LEU A 119 3.11 -2.77 15.14
C LEU A 119 2.10 -3.51 14.25
N ASP A 120 1.07 -4.07 14.86
CA ASP A 120 -0.12 -4.51 14.15
C ASP A 120 -1.09 -3.32 14.09
N LYS A 121 -1.91 -3.20 13.03
CA LYS A 121 -2.82 -2.05 12.82
C LYS A 121 -3.75 -1.80 14.02
N SER A 122 -3.95 -2.81 14.85
CA SER A 122 -4.78 -2.76 16.05
C SER A 122 -4.01 -2.47 17.34
N GLU A 123 -2.73 -2.87 17.48
CA GLU A 123 -2.01 -2.85 18.77
C GLU A 123 -0.46 -2.87 18.62
N VAL A 124 0.25 -2.10 19.46
CA VAL A 124 1.72 -2.13 19.58
C VAL A 124 2.15 -3.31 20.47
N LYS A 125 2.98 -4.23 19.95
CA LYS A 125 3.38 -5.45 20.68
C LYS A 125 4.89 -5.55 20.84
N CYS A 126 5.32 -6.20 21.93
CA CYS A 126 6.72 -6.51 22.20
C CYS A 126 7.13 -7.81 21.49
N GLY A 127 8.40 -7.95 21.07
CA GLY A 127 8.86 -9.09 20.27
C GLY A 127 8.50 -10.48 20.82
N LYS A 128 8.64 -10.71 22.14
CA LYS A 128 8.25 -11.99 22.77
C LYS A 128 6.74 -12.28 22.68
N SER A 129 5.91 -11.24 22.65
CA SER A 129 4.45 -11.36 22.50
C SER A 129 4.07 -11.68 21.05
N GLU A 130 4.86 -11.23 20.09
CA GLU A 130 4.63 -11.51 18.68
C GLU A 130 5.06 -12.94 18.34
N GLU A 131 6.22 -13.40 18.77
CA GLU A 131 6.70 -14.76 18.48
C GLU A 131 5.71 -15.84 18.95
N ARG A 132 5.13 -15.67 20.16
CA ARG A 132 4.06 -16.54 20.66
C ARG A 132 2.79 -16.45 19.82
N ARG A 133 2.45 -15.27 19.30
CA ARG A 133 1.28 -15.07 18.43
C ARG A 133 1.52 -15.62 17.03
N ALA A 134 2.72 -15.50 16.49
CA ALA A 134 3.12 -16.09 15.22
C ALA A 134 3.02 -17.62 15.31
N GLN A 135 3.55 -18.22 16.37
CA GLN A 135 3.39 -19.65 16.64
C GLN A 135 1.92 -20.04 16.83
N ALA A 136 1.14 -19.26 17.58
CA ALA A 136 -0.30 -19.52 17.73
C ALA A 136 -1.05 -19.43 16.40
N TRP A 137 -0.74 -18.44 15.57
CA TRP A 137 -1.32 -18.25 14.24
C TRP A 137 -0.92 -19.39 13.28
N GLU A 138 0.35 -19.80 13.30
CA GLU A 138 0.82 -20.95 12.54
C GLU A 138 0.09 -22.22 12.99
N ASN A 139 -0.03 -22.46 14.29
CA ASN A 139 -0.76 -23.60 14.82
C ASN A 139 -2.25 -23.56 14.42
N GLU A 140 -2.91 -22.41 14.49
CA GLU A 140 -4.29 -22.25 14.03
C GLU A 140 -4.41 -22.49 12.52
N ARG A 141 -3.44 -22.03 11.73
CA ARG A 141 -3.39 -22.25 10.29
C ARG A 141 -3.17 -23.72 9.96
N TYR A 142 -2.27 -24.40 10.66
CA TYR A 142 -2.03 -25.84 10.52
C TYR A 142 -3.28 -26.66 10.85
N LYS A 143 -3.98 -26.33 11.95
CA LYS A 143 -5.25 -26.98 12.30
C LYS A 143 -6.33 -26.81 11.22
N LYS A 144 -6.42 -25.61 10.63
CA LYS A 144 -7.36 -25.36 9.52
C LYS A 144 -6.99 -26.16 8.28
N LEU A 145 -5.70 -26.27 7.97
CA LEU A 145 -5.20 -27.08 6.86
C LEU A 145 -5.52 -28.56 7.07
N GLU A 146 -5.26 -29.09 8.26
CA GLU A 146 -5.55 -30.48 8.62
C GLU A 146 -7.05 -30.79 8.48
N LEU A 147 -7.92 -29.88 8.91
CA LEU A 147 -9.37 -30.03 8.76
C LEU A 147 -9.80 -30.02 7.28
N ILE A 148 -9.17 -29.19 6.45
CA ILE A 148 -9.41 -29.18 4.99
C ILE A 148 -8.94 -30.49 4.37
N GLU A 149 -7.77 -30.99 4.74
CA GLU A 149 -7.23 -32.26 4.25
C GLU A 149 -8.11 -33.45 4.63
N GLU A 150 -8.63 -33.47 5.85
CA GLU A 150 -9.57 -34.49 6.31
C GLU A 150 -10.88 -34.46 5.52
N ASN A 151 -11.44 -33.26 5.31
CA ASN A 151 -12.66 -33.09 4.50
C ASN A 151 -12.46 -33.61 3.08
N ILE A 152 -11.36 -33.23 2.41
CA ILE A 152 -11.02 -33.72 1.06
C ILE A 152 -10.89 -35.25 1.07
N ARG A 153 -10.19 -35.83 2.05
CA ARG A 153 -10.02 -37.29 2.15
C ARG A 153 -11.36 -38.01 2.35
N ASN A 154 -12.26 -37.45 3.15
CA ASN A 154 -13.59 -38.00 3.37
C ASN A 154 -14.45 -37.92 2.11
N GLU A 155 -14.40 -36.80 1.36
CA GLU A 155 -15.06 -36.67 0.05
C GLU A 155 -14.55 -37.74 -0.92
N PHE A 156 -13.24 -37.93 -1.05
CA PHE A 156 -12.67 -38.99 -1.90
C PHE A 156 -13.10 -40.40 -1.47
N ARG A 157 -13.21 -40.67 -0.16
CA ARG A 157 -13.71 -41.95 0.35
C ARG A 157 -15.18 -42.16 0.04
N SER A 158 -16.02 -41.13 0.16
CA SER A 158 -17.43 -41.22 -0.22
C SER A 158 -17.61 -41.47 -1.72
N ILE A 159 -16.75 -40.91 -2.56
CA ILE A 159 -16.74 -41.19 -4.01
C ILE A 159 -16.27 -42.63 -4.27
N SER A 160 -15.31 -43.15 -3.51
CA SER A 160 -14.76 -44.51 -3.68
C SER A 160 -15.63 -45.62 -3.09
N ASN A 161 -16.55 -45.29 -2.18
CA ASN A 161 -17.58 -46.21 -1.66
C ASN A 161 -18.94 -45.84 -2.29
N PRO A 162 -19.19 -46.17 -3.56
CA PRO A 162 -20.51 -46.02 -4.12
C PRO A 162 -21.47 -46.89 -3.29
N GLU A 163 -22.58 -46.31 -2.84
CA GLU A 163 -23.66 -47.06 -2.24
C GLU A 163 -24.10 -48.13 -3.25
N LYS A 164 -24.05 -49.40 -2.86
CA LYS A 164 -24.42 -50.53 -3.72
C LYS A 164 -25.85 -50.33 -4.23
N LEU A 165 -26.02 -49.90 -5.48
CA LEU A 165 -27.33 -49.94 -6.12
C LEU A 165 -27.72 -51.40 -6.36
N ASN A 166 -29.00 -51.70 -6.13
CA ASN A 166 -29.54 -53.05 -6.22
C ASN A 166 -29.57 -53.51 -7.69
N ASN A 167 -28.76 -54.51 -8.04
CA ASN A 167 -28.44 -54.95 -9.41
C ASN A 167 -29.57 -55.68 -10.17
N ASN A 168 -30.85 -55.37 -9.93
CA ASN A 168 -31.96 -55.97 -10.67
C ASN A 168 -32.69 -54.92 -11.50
N CYS A 169 -32.07 -54.49 -12.61
CA CYS A 169 -32.75 -53.74 -13.66
C CYS A 169 -32.38 -54.28 -15.05
N ASP A 170 -33.40 -54.56 -15.87
CA ASP A 170 -33.23 -55.01 -17.25
C ASP A 170 -32.61 -53.90 -18.11
N ILE A 171 -31.52 -54.22 -18.81
CA ILE A 171 -30.70 -53.26 -19.57
C ILE A 171 -31.49 -52.51 -20.66
N SER A 172 -32.59 -53.11 -21.15
CA SER A 172 -33.44 -52.54 -22.21
C SER A 172 -34.24 -51.29 -21.80
N GLY A 173 -34.30 -50.94 -20.52
CA GLY A 173 -35.07 -49.80 -20.01
C GLY A 173 -34.27 -48.53 -19.72
N ILE A 174 -32.95 -48.51 -19.94
CA ILE A 174 -32.07 -47.42 -19.51
C ILE A 174 -31.93 -46.37 -20.62
N THR A 175 -32.47 -45.18 -20.41
CA THR A 175 -32.42 -44.06 -21.39
C THR A 175 -31.35 -43.01 -21.05
N CYS A 176 -30.83 -42.99 -19.81
CA CYS A 176 -29.95 -41.93 -19.31
C CYS A 176 -28.47 -42.37 -19.23
N PRO A 177 -27.52 -41.64 -19.86
CA PRO A 177 -26.10 -41.99 -19.85
C PRO A 177 -25.43 -42.02 -18.47
N ARG A 178 -25.87 -41.18 -17.52
CA ARG A 178 -25.32 -41.17 -16.14
C ARG A 178 -25.65 -42.46 -15.40
N THR A 179 -26.87 -42.97 -15.57
CA THR A 179 -27.33 -44.21 -14.95
C THR A 179 -26.57 -45.41 -15.50
N LEU A 180 -26.18 -45.37 -16.79
CA LEU A 180 -25.34 -46.39 -17.40
C LEU A 180 -23.90 -46.37 -16.87
N LEU A 181 -23.28 -45.18 -16.74
CA LEU A 181 -21.94 -45.02 -16.18
C LEU A 181 -21.85 -45.56 -14.74
N GLU A 182 -22.85 -45.23 -13.92
CA GLU A 182 -22.95 -45.67 -12.52
C GLU A 182 -23.12 -47.19 -12.38
N ILE A 183 -23.77 -47.87 -13.34
CA ILE A 183 -23.88 -49.34 -13.37
C ILE A 183 -22.55 -49.99 -13.79
N ILE A 184 -21.83 -49.39 -14.75
CA ILE A 184 -20.53 -49.89 -15.22
C ILE A 184 -19.49 -49.81 -14.09
N GLU A 185 -19.39 -48.65 -13.42
CA GLU A 185 -18.43 -48.41 -12.34
C GLU A 185 -18.66 -49.31 -11.12
N ASN A 186 -19.91 -49.74 -10.88
CA ASN A 186 -20.29 -50.62 -9.77
C ASN A 186 -20.30 -52.12 -10.11
N SER A 187 -20.03 -52.48 -11.36
CA SER A 187 -19.99 -53.88 -11.78
C SER A 187 -18.73 -54.58 -11.25
N ASN A 188 -18.87 -55.84 -10.81
CA ASN A 188 -17.74 -56.61 -10.26
C ASN A 188 -16.64 -56.94 -11.30
N ASP A 189 -16.91 -56.74 -12.60
CA ASP A 189 -16.00 -57.04 -13.69
C ASP A 189 -16.24 -56.09 -14.90
N PRO A 190 -15.72 -54.86 -14.85
CA PRO A 190 -16.04 -53.80 -15.83
C PRO A 190 -15.53 -54.11 -17.25
N GLU A 191 -14.39 -54.82 -17.38
CA GLU A 191 -13.84 -55.22 -18.69
C GLU A 191 -14.73 -56.25 -19.42
N MET A 192 -15.46 -57.11 -18.70
CA MET A 192 -16.36 -58.09 -19.33
C MET A 192 -17.62 -57.43 -19.95
N MET A 193 -18.10 -56.33 -19.34
CA MET A 193 -19.26 -55.57 -19.82
C MET A 193 -18.94 -54.79 -21.10
N GLU A 194 -17.74 -54.21 -21.22
CA GLU A 194 -17.30 -53.52 -22.45
C GLU A 194 -17.20 -54.48 -23.65
N VAL A 195 -16.74 -55.71 -23.43
CA VAL A 195 -16.52 -56.71 -24.48
C VAL A 195 -17.83 -57.27 -25.07
N SER A 196 -18.92 -57.26 -24.29
CA SER A 196 -20.23 -57.76 -24.76
C SER A 196 -20.81 -56.94 -25.93
N HIS A 197 -20.39 -55.68 -26.10
CA HIS A 197 -20.80 -54.81 -27.20
C HIS A 197 -20.02 -55.02 -28.51
N LEU A 198 -18.97 -55.85 -28.54
CA LEU A 198 -18.22 -56.17 -29.77
C LEU A 198 -18.73 -57.44 -30.49
N ARG A 199 -19.77 -58.11 -29.97
CA ARG A 199 -20.42 -59.26 -30.61
C ARG A 199 -21.92 -59.05 -30.79
N LEU A 200 -22.31 -58.01 -31.53
CA LEU A 200 -23.57 -57.99 -32.25
C LEU A 200 -23.27 -57.55 -33.69
N ARG A 201 -23.16 -58.54 -34.57
CA ARG A 201 -23.36 -58.41 -36.02
C ARG A 201 -24.80 -58.76 -36.33
#